data_AF-A0A7L4MTM5-F1
#
_entry.id   AF-A0A7L4MTM5-F1
#
_cell.length_a   1.000
_cell.length_b   1.000
_cell.length_c   1.000
_cell.angle_alpha   90.00
_cell.angle_beta   90.00
_cell.angle_gamma   90.00
#
_symmetry.space_group_name_H-M   'P 1'
#
loop_
_entity.id
_entity.type
_entity.pdbx_description
1 polymer ?
#
loop_
_entity_poly.entity_id
_entity_poly.type
_entity_poly.pdbx_seq_one_letter_code
_entity_poly.pdbx_strand_id
1 'polypeptide(L)' 'SQDDLHIVDNLEIPTADPQYLLDLARYRRWGRSVLIVDVNEMPENMARAVTGLKTINLIPALG' A
#
# COMPACT_ATOMS: atom_id res chain seq x y z
N SER A 1 -18.24 -8.58 -1.27
CA SER A 1 -17.67 -9.51 -2.27
C SER A 1 -16.25 -9.83 -1.84
N GLN A 2 -15.69 -10.98 -2.24
CA GLN A 2 -14.35 -11.42 -1.81
C GLN A 2 -13.21 -10.82 -2.67
N ASP A 3 -13.53 -9.91 -3.61
CA ASP A 3 -12.59 -9.36 -4.60
C ASP A 3 -11.75 -8.16 -4.10
N ASP A 4 -12.03 -7.67 -2.89
CA ASP A 4 -11.37 -6.48 -2.32
C ASP A 4 -10.04 -6.84 -1.59
N LEU A 5 -9.70 -8.14 -1.52
CA LEU A 5 -8.44 -8.63 -0.97
C LEU A 5 -7.47 -8.95 -2.11
N HIS A 6 -6.31 -8.29 -2.11
CA HIS A 6 -5.25 -8.52 -3.07
C HIS A 6 -4.00 -9.03 -2.37
N ILE A 7 -3.57 -10.25 -2.70
CA ILE A 7 -2.28 -10.79 -2.24
C ILE A 7 -1.20 -10.34 -3.21
N VAL A 8 -0.09 -9.84 -2.65
CA VAL A 8 1.08 -9.36 -3.41
C VAL A 8 2.33 -10.03 -2.85
N ASP A 9 3.29 -10.31 -3.74
CA ASP A 9 4.50 -11.04 -3.36
C ASP A 9 5.46 -10.19 -2.51
N ASN A 10 5.47 -8.88 -2.74
CA ASN A 10 6.25 -7.92 -1.96
C ASN A 10 5.65 -6.50 -2.06
N LEU A 11 6.15 -5.62 -1.20
CA LEU A 11 5.77 -4.21 -1.10
C LEU A 11 6.84 -3.24 -1.61
N GLU A 12 7.82 -3.74 -2.36
CA GLU A 12 8.88 -2.92 -2.93
C GLU A 12 8.32 -2.01 -4.02
N ILE A 13 8.57 -0.71 -3.90
CA ILE A 13 8.17 0.29 -4.89
C ILE A 13 9.39 1.12 -5.34
N PRO A 14 9.45 1.51 -6.62
CA PRO A 14 10.64 2.14 -7.19
C PRO A 14 10.88 3.58 -6.68
N THR A 15 9.92 4.17 -5.98
CA THR A 15 9.96 5.56 -5.53
C THR A 15 9.17 5.75 -4.25
N ALA A 16 9.56 6.71 -3.42
CA ALA A 16 8.82 7.14 -2.24
C ALA A 16 7.73 8.20 -2.54
N ASP A 17 7.45 8.48 -3.81
CA ASP A 17 6.41 9.44 -4.22
C ASP A 17 5.00 8.90 -3.91
N PRO A 18 4.20 9.59 -3.06
CA PRO A 18 2.84 9.18 -2.75
C PRO A 18 1.92 9.10 -3.98
N GLN A 19 2.18 9.90 -5.02
CA GLN A 19 1.37 9.91 -6.24
C GLN A 19 1.48 8.57 -6.98
N TYR A 20 2.65 7.92 -6.93
CA TYR A 20 2.85 6.58 -7.50
C TYR A 20 1.87 5.56 -6.90
N LEU A 21 1.68 5.57 -5.58
CA LEU A 21 0.76 4.66 -4.90
C LEU A 21 -0.71 4.94 -5.23
N LEU A 22 -1.07 6.22 -5.34
CA LEU A 22 -2.43 6.61 -5.74
C LEU A 22 -2.75 6.13 -7.16
N ASP A 23 -1.81 6.29 -8.09
CA ASP A 23 -1.99 5.86 -9.47
C ASP A 23 -1.96 4.33 -9.61
N LEU A 24 -1.11 3.65 -8.83
CA LEU A 24 -1.11 2.20 -8.75
C LEU A 24 -2.45 1.64 -8.26
N ALA A 25 -3.00 2.20 -7.17
CA ALA A 25 -4.28 1.79 -6.61
C ALA A 25 -5.44 2.02 -7.60
N ARG A 26 -5.42 3.15 -8.32
CA ARG A 26 -6.39 3.46 -9.39
C ARG A 26 -6.28 2.48 -10.55
N TYR A 27 -5.07 2.25 -11.03
CA TYR A 27 -4.80 1.34 -12.15
C TYR A 27 -5.27 -0.08 -11.85
N ARG A 28 -5.00 -0.57 -10.63
CA ARG A 28 -5.43 -1.89 -10.15
C ARG A 28 -6.88 -1.95 -9.65
N ARG A 29 -7.59 -0.80 -9.65
CA ARG A 29 -8.97 -0.65 -9.17
C ARG A 29 -9.18 -1.15 -7.73
N TRP A 30 -8.22 -0.90 -6.84
CA TRP A 30 -8.29 -1.24 -5.41
C TRP A 30 -9.35 -0.46 -4.61
N GLY A 31 -10.07 0.45 -5.28
CA GLY A 31 -11.11 1.26 -4.66
C GLY A 31 -10.59 2.57 -4.08
N ARG A 32 -11.40 3.16 -3.21
CA ARG A 32 -11.20 4.53 -2.71
C ARG A 32 -10.21 4.62 -1.55
N SER A 33 -10.13 3.57 -0.75
CA SER A 33 -9.23 3.48 0.40
C SER A 33 -8.62 2.08 0.43
N VAL A 34 -7.33 2.01 0.77
CA VAL A 34 -6.54 0.78 0.75
C VAL A 34 -5.87 0.61 2.11
N LEU A 35 -5.97 -0.59 2.67
CA LEU A 35 -5.17 -1.01 3.83
C LEU A 35 -4.12 -2.00 3.35
N ILE A 36 -2.86 -1.65 3.53
CA ILE A 36 -1.72 -2.51 3.25
C ILE A 36 -1.26 -3.10 4.58
N VAL A 37 -1.06 -4.41 4.58
CA VAL A 37 -0.63 -5.17 5.77
C VAL A 37 0.66 -5.90 5.41
N ASP A 38 1.73 -5.67 6.17
CA ASP A 38 3.02 -6.37 5.98
C ASP A 38 3.36 -7.22 7.21
N VAL A 39 3.84 -8.44 6.98
CA VAL A 39 4.33 -9.36 8.01
C VAL A 39 5.82 -9.18 8.30
N ASN A 40 6.55 -8.49 7.40
CA ASN A 40 7.99 -8.32 7.46
C ASN A 40 8.38 -6.88 7.82
N GLU A 41 9.69 -6.61 7.78
CA GLU A 41 10.22 -5.25 7.84
C GLU A 41 9.74 -4.43 6.63
N MET A 42 9.19 -3.25 6.92
CA MET A 42 8.55 -2.40 5.92
C MET A 42 9.60 -1.74 5.00
N PRO A 43 9.46 -1.83 3.67
CA PRO A 43 10.37 -1.14 2.76
C PRO A 43 10.34 0.39 2.95
N GLU A 44 11.51 1.03 2.92
CA GLU A 44 11.64 2.48 3.19
C GLU A 44 10.75 3.32 2.27
N ASN A 45 10.77 3.03 0.96
CA ASN A 45 9.99 3.77 -0.01
C ASN A 45 8.48 3.63 0.25
N MET A 46 8.00 2.43 0.57
CA MET A 46 6.59 2.18 0.90
C MET A 46 6.19 2.97 2.14
N ALA A 47 6.96 2.88 3.23
CA ALA A 47 6.67 3.59 4.47
C ALA A 47 6.62 5.11 4.28
N ARG A 48 7.58 5.66 3.53
CA ARG A 48 7.64 7.09 3.22
C ARG A 48 6.49 7.55 2.33
N ALA A 49 6.15 6.79 1.29
CA ALA A 49 5.07 7.13 0.38
C ALA A 49 3.69 7.15 1.08
N VAL A 50 3.48 6.29 2.08
CA VAL A 50 2.22 6.21 2.82
C VAL A 50 2.09 7.32 3.88
N THR A 51 3.19 7.83 4.43
CA THR A 51 3.20 8.77 5.58
C THR A 51 2.37 10.05 5.34
N GLY A 52 2.18 10.48 4.09
CA GLY A 52 1.39 11.65 3.72
C GLY A 52 -0.05 11.37 3.27
N LEU A 53 -0.46 10.11 3.17
CA LEU A 53 -1.74 9.71 2.60
C LEU A 53 -2.77 9.45 3.70
N LYS A 54 -4.02 9.85 3.44
CA LYS A 54 -5.17 9.56 4.33
C LYS A 54 -5.96 8.33 3.91
N THR A 55 -5.89 7.97 2.64
CA THR A 55 -6.71 6.92 2.02
C THR A 55 -5.96 5.61 1.86
N ILE A 56 -4.63 5.64 1.90
CA ILE A 56 -3.78 4.44 1.90
C ILE A 56 -3.12 4.39 3.27
N ASN A 57 -3.31 3.30 4.00
CA ASN A 57 -2.71 3.09 5.31
C ASN A 57 -1.85 1.84 5.27
N LEU A 58 -0.83 1.82 6.13
CA LEU A 58 0.13 0.74 6.23
C LEU A 58 0.25 0.33 7.70
N ILE A 59 0.01 -0.95 7.96
CA ILE A 59 0.09 -1.52 9.31
C ILE A 59 0.94 -2.79 9.31
N PRO A 60 1.68 -3.08 10.39
CA PRO A 60 2.24 -4.40 10.59
C PRO A 60 1.11 -5.42 10.81
N ALA A 61 1.30 -6.65 10.35
CA ALA A 61 0.41 -7.78 10.63
C ALA A 61 0.51 -8.23 12.09
N LEU A 62 1.65 -7.97 12.73
CA LEU A 62 1.86 -8.16 14.15
C LEU A 62 1.25 -6.95 14.87
N GLY A 63 0.15 -7.19 15.58
CA GLY A 63 -0.55 -6.20 16.40
C GLY A 63 0.24 -5.78 17.63
#